data_AF-A0A4Q4VI57-F1
#
_entry.id   AF-A0A4Q4VI57-F1
#
_cell.length_a   1.000
_cell.length_b   1.000
_cell.length_c   1.000
_cell.angle_alpha   90.00
_cell.angle_beta   90.00
_cell.angle_gamma   90.00
#
_symmetry.space_group_name_H-M   'P 1'
#
loop_
_entity.id
_entity.type
_entity.pdbx_description
1 polymer ?
#
loop_
_entity_poly.entity_id
_entity_poly.type
_entity_poly.pdbx_seq_one_letter_code
_entity_poly.pdbx_strand_id
1 'polypeptide(L)'
;MPSSKPKPSEVATETKRHYLPAIKARYADRTHSYLFQQPLEQIPLQSYPCPQTVSPPQFLDFTTEWEDSVNQRIPLICAANDKKPGGDWETGVVGYEERLCRRSSLFATLSTPGPESLLPANYPIPSEGGIYSECVVVFRGPHDQYKKLDRWKDLPVVSIPPARWPKLNQMGTKYAFPLERDLVKNKIRAALRICVYYGHTSVVIGDFGLGNGYRNPPQELAELWREVFLYDPDLRGRFDYVAFCFEDALQSTAKLILDDIAKKAKSGHSHDSKSKSKSHSSASSSSAGGPTVPSDFEIFQHVFNPSELQDVMSRPDPRYGISMLTS
;
A
#
# COMPACT_ATOMS: atom_id res chain seq x y z
N MET A 1 6.30 34.51 -11.79
CA MET A 1 6.90 33.42 -12.60
C MET A 1 6.15 32.14 -12.24
N PRO A 2 5.44 31.47 -13.16
CA PRO A 2 4.77 30.23 -12.80
C PRO A 2 5.86 29.18 -12.54
N SER A 3 6.02 28.78 -11.28
CA SER A 3 6.93 27.70 -10.90
C SER A 3 6.42 26.41 -11.56
N SER A 4 7.04 26.01 -12.67
CA SER A 4 6.72 24.74 -13.31
C SER A 4 7.02 23.61 -12.32
N LYS A 5 6.05 22.72 -12.08
CA LYS A 5 6.24 21.54 -11.23
C LYS A 5 7.54 20.82 -11.66
N PRO A 6 8.44 20.50 -10.72
CA PRO A 6 9.73 19.90 -11.07
C PRO A 6 9.51 18.52 -11.70
N LYS A 7 10.29 18.18 -12.74
CA LYS A 7 10.12 16.89 -13.40
C LYS A 7 10.56 15.76 -12.46
N PRO A 8 9.81 14.65 -12.37
CA PRO A 8 10.16 13.55 -11.46
C PRO A 8 11.59 13.01 -11.64
N SER A 9 12.08 12.90 -12.88
CA SER A 9 13.45 12.43 -13.17
C SER A 9 14.54 13.42 -12.71
N GLU A 10 14.27 14.73 -12.76
CA GLU A 10 15.18 15.76 -12.26
C GLU A 10 15.25 15.69 -10.72
N VAL A 11 14.10 15.54 -10.05
CA VAL A 11 14.03 15.33 -8.59
C VAL A 11 14.76 14.05 -8.17
N ALA A 12 14.58 12.96 -8.91
CA ALA A 12 15.27 11.71 -8.65
C ALA A 12 16.79 11.85 -8.79
N THR A 13 17.24 12.54 -9.84
CA THR A 13 18.66 12.82 -10.08
C THR A 13 19.26 13.64 -8.93
N GLU A 14 18.58 14.69 -8.48
CA GLU A 14 19.05 15.51 -7.35
C GLU A 14 19.14 14.68 -6.06
N THR A 15 18.12 13.85 -5.80
CA THR A 15 18.08 12.95 -4.64
C THR A 15 19.24 11.95 -4.66
N LYS A 16 19.46 11.28 -5.80
CA LYS A 16 20.54 10.28 -5.98
C LYS A 16 21.93 10.90 -5.85
N ARG A 17 22.15 12.09 -6.41
CA ARG A 17 23.48 12.72 -6.47
C ARG A 17 23.86 13.48 -5.21
N HIS A 18 22.89 14.08 -4.51
CA HIS A 18 23.18 14.98 -3.39
C HIS A 18 22.69 14.45 -2.04
N TYR A 19 21.44 14.01 -1.95
CA TYR A 19 20.82 13.66 -0.67
C TYR A 19 21.28 12.28 -0.18
N LEU A 20 21.18 11.25 -1.02
CA LEU A 20 21.51 9.89 -0.59
C LEU A 20 22.98 9.72 -0.17
N PRO A 21 23.99 10.25 -0.90
CA PRO A 21 25.37 10.16 -0.45
C PRO A 21 25.62 10.90 0.87
N ALA A 22 25.01 12.08 1.06
CA ALA A 22 25.14 12.84 2.29
C ALA A 22 24.52 12.13 3.50
N ILE A 23 23.36 11.49 3.32
CA ILE A 23 22.69 10.69 4.35
C ILE A 23 23.54 9.46 4.68
N LYS A 24 23.99 8.71 3.66
CA LYS A 24 24.86 7.54 3.87
C LYS A 24 26.16 7.89 4.59
N ALA A 25 26.78 9.02 4.29
CA ALA A 25 28.01 9.43 4.95
C ALA A 25 27.81 9.78 6.43
N ARG A 26 26.64 10.31 6.81
CA ARG A 26 26.35 10.74 8.18
C ARG A 26 25.65 9.68 9.04
N TYR A 27 24.90 8.78 8.42
CA TYR A 27 24.00 7.83 9.07
C TYR A 27 24.10 6.44 8.42
N ALA A 28 25.32 5.99 8.14
CA ALA A 28 25.57 4.70 7.49
C ALA A 28 24.94 3.52 8.27
N ASP A 29 25.01 3.60 9.60
CA ASP A 29 24.43 2.67 10.56
C ASP A 29 22.89 2.63 10.52
N ARG A 30 22.22 3.61 9.91
CA ARG A 30 20.75 3.70 9.85
C ARG A 30 20.19 3.60 8.43
N THR A 31 21.06 3.48 7.42
CA THR A 31 20.66 3.43 6.01
C THR A 31 20.62 1.98 5.50
N HIS A 32 19.92 1.11 6.23
CA HIS A 32 19.78 -0.30 5.88
C HIS A 32 18.36 -0.81 6.19
N SER A 33 18.06 -2.03 5.75
CA SER A 33 16.76 -2.68 5.97
C SER A 33 16.89 -4.19 6.07
N TYR A 34 15.85 -4.84 6.60
CA TYR A 34 15.83 -6.28 6.83
C TYR A 34 14.73 -6.96 6.00
N LEU A 35 15.11 -7.95 5.20
CA LEU A 35 14.18 -8.78 4.43
C LEU A 35 13.60 -9.89 5.30
N PHE A 36 12.28 -9.95 5.36
CA PHE A 36 11.51 -11.08 5.85
C PHE A 36 10.98 -11.85 4.66
N GLN A 37 11.54 -13.04 4.40
CA GLN A 37 11.14 -13.84 3.24
C GLN A 37 9.73 -14.42 3.41
N GLN A 38 9.37 -14.81 4.63
CA GLN A 38 8.08 -15.41 4.99
C GLN A 38 7.65 -14.92 6.39
N PRO A 39 7.19 -13.66 6.52
CA PRO A 39 6.85 -13.05 7.81
C PRO A 39 5.82 -13.86 8.62
N LEU A 40 4.89 -14.55 7.95
CA LEU A 40 3.89 -15.38 8.61
C LEU A 40 4.49 -16.59 9.34
N GLU A 41 5.61 -17.13 8.83
CA GLU A 41 6.33 -18.27 9.41
C GLU A 41 7.43 -17.82 10.36
N GLN A 42 8.15 -16.75 10.00
CA GLN A 42 9.30 -16.22 10.75
C GLN A 42 8.89 -15.49 12.04
N ILE A 43 7.66 -14.97 12.12
CA ILE A 43 7.19 -14.13 13.24
C ILE A 43 6.01 -14.83 13.94
N PRO A 44 6.27 -15.67 14.97
CA PRO A 44 5.23 -16.27 15.80
C PRO A 44 4.74 -15.26 16.86
N LEU A 45 3.67 -14.53 16.55
CA LEU A 45 3.12 -13.50 17.45
C LEU A 45 2.46 -14.07 18.71
N GLN A 46 2.18 -15.37 18.78
CA GLN A 46 1.56 -16.00 19.95
C GLN A 46 2.43 -15.90 21.21
N SER A 47 3.74 -15.73 21.03
CA SER A 47 4.71 -15.56 22.13
C SER A 47 4.74 -14.13 22.69
N TYR A 48 4.06 -13.17 22.06
CA TYR A 48 4.07 -11.76 22.45
C TYR A 48 2.82 -11.43 23.28
N PRO A 49 2.95 -10.70 24.41
CA PRO A 49 1.81 -10.31 25.24
C PRO A 49 0.70 -9.68 24.40
N CYS A 50 -0.49 -10.26 24.46
CA CYS A 50 -1.68 -9.64 23.88
C CYS A 50 -2.20 -8.59 24.88
N PRO A 51 -2.58 -7.39 24.45
CA PRO A 51 -3.21 -6.43 25.36
C PRO A 51 -4.43 -7.07 26.04
N GLN A 52 -4.58 -6.80 27.35
CA GLN A 52 -5.60 -7.42 28.20
C GLN A 52 -7.04 -7.10 27.77
N THR A 53 -7.21 -6.04 26.97
CA THR A 53 -8.50 -5.65 26.39
C THR A 53 -8.34 -5.59 24.87
N VAL A 54 -9.07 -6.47 24.17
CA VAL A 54 -9.10 -6.49 22.71
C VAL A 54 -10.13 -5.47 22.25
N SER A 55 -9.71 -4.21 22.07
CA SER A 55 -10.51 -3.20 21.38
C SER A 55 -10.14 -3.17 19.89
N PRO A 56 -11.11 -2.90 18.99
CA PRO A 56 -10.79 -2.54 17.61
C PRO A 56 -9.90 -1.29 17.57
N PRO A 57 -9.01 -1.17 16.56
CA PRO A 57 -8.29 0.08 16.35
C PRO A 57 -9.25 1.22 16.03
N GLN A 58 -8.86 2.44 16.39
CA GLN A 58 -9.49 3.64 15.87
C GLN A 58 -8.98 3.90 14.46
N PHE A 59 -9.91 3.99 13.50
CA PHE A 59 -9.60 4.35 12.12
C PHE A 59 -9.68 5.87 11.98
N LEU A 60 -8.55 6.49 11.67
CA LEU A 60 -8.41 7.94 11.59
C LEU A 60 -8.37 8.39 10.13
N ASP A 61 -9.03 9.51 9.85
CA ASP A 61 -8.76 10.28 8.65
C ASP A 61 -7.40 10.97 8.82
N PHE A 62 -6.51 10.84 7.85
CA PHE A 62 -5.16 11.41 7.94
C PHE A 62 -5.19 12.93 7.71
N THR A 63 -5.70 13.67 8.70
CA THR A 63 -5.43 15.09 8.86
C THR A 63 -4.09 15.25 9.59
N THR A 64 -3.36 16.33 9.32
CA THR A 64 -2.06 16.67 9.93
C THR A 64 -2.02 16.64 11.47
N GLU A 65 -3.18 16.52 12.12
CA GLU A 65 -3.37 16.56 13.58
C GLU A 65 -2.85 15.31 14.29
N TRP A 66 -2.73 14.17 13.60
CA TRP A 66 -2.24 12.93 14.22
C TRP A 66 -0.72 12.94 14.48
N GLU A 67 0.06 13.60 13.62
CA GLU A 67 1.53 13.64 13.76
C GLU A 67 1.98 14.44 15.00
N ASP A 68 1.24 15.49 15.36
CA ASP A 68 1.56 16.34 16.52
C ASP A 68 1.02 15.76 17.84
N SER A 69 0.00 14.89 17.78
CA SER A 69 -0.62 14.28 18.97
C SER A 69 0.07 13.00 19.43
N VAL A 70 0.83 12.33 18.56
CA VAL A 70 1.53 11.09 18.90
C VAL A 70 3.04 11.30 18.87
N ASN A 71 3.67 11.34 20.05
CA ASN A 71 5.12 11.37 20.20
C ASN A 71 5.75 9.98 19.91
N GLN A 72 5.34 9.32 18.83
CA GLN A 72 5.82 8.00 18.41
C GLN A 72 6.10 7.98 16.90
N ARG A 73 7.04 7.13 16.49
CA ARG A 73 7.40 6.93 15.09
C ARG A 73 6.44 5.94 14.46
N ILE A 74 5.48 6.42 13.67
CA ILE A 74 4.43 5.58 13.08
C ILE A 74 4.95 4.95 11.77
N PRO A 75 4.91 3.62 11.61
CA PRO A 75 5.33 2.95 10.39
C PRO A 75 4.36 3.23 9.23
N LEU A 76 4.93 3.39 8.04
CA LEU A 76 4.19 3.43 6.77
C LEU A 76 4.27 2.08 6.06
N ILE A 77 3.12 1.46 5.76
CA ILE A 77 3.05 0.33 4.83
C ILE A 77 3.08 0.88 3.39
N CYS A 78 4.17 0.57 2.68
CA CYS A 78 4.43 1.01 1.32
C CYS A 78 4.17 -0.13 0.32
N ALA A 79 3.43 0.18 -0.75
CA ALA A 79 3.19 -0.71 -1.88
C ALA A 79 4.46 -0.85 -2.74
N ALA A 80 5.31 -1.82 -2.42
CA ALA A 80 6.63 -1.97 -3.00
C ALA A 80 6.61 -2.67 -4.37
N ASN A 81 7.58 -2.35 -5.21
CA ASN A 81 7.94 -3.18 -6.34
C ASN A 81 8.53 -4.51 -5.84
N ASP A 82 8.22 -5.61 -6.50
CA ASP A 82 8.70 -6.95 -6.14
C ASP A 82 10.12 -7.25 -6.65
N LYS A 83 10.54 -6.59 -7.74
CA LYS A 83 11.75 -6.95 -8.49
C LYS A 83 12.94 -6.05 -8.20
N LYS A 84 12.71 -4.76 -7.94
CA LYS A 84 13.78 -3.78 -7.79
C LYS A 84 13.46 -2.72 -6.71
N PRO A 85 14.46 -2.27 -5.96
CA PRO A 85 14.28 -1.25 -4.93
C PRO A 85 13.79 0.06 -5.55
N GLY A 86 12.66 0.57 -5.06
CA GLY A 86 12.09 1.83 -5.53
C GLY A 86 11.48 1.79 -6.93
N GLY A 87 11.25 0.60 -7.51
CA GLY A 87 10.64 0.50 -8.83
C GLY A 87 11.41 1.28 -9.90
N ASP A 88 10.70 2.14 -10.64
CA ASP A 88 11.29 3.00 -11.68
C ASP A 88 11.44 4.46 -11.21
N TRP A 89 11.84 4.68 -9.94
CA TRP A 89 11.84 6.02 -9.31
C TRP A 89 12.69 7.08 -10.00
N GLU A 90 13.75 6.66 -10.72
CA GLU A 90 14.61 7.56 -11.52
C GLU A 90 13.93 8.09 -12.78
N THR A 91 12.78 7.53 -13.16
CA THR A 91 12.04 7.88 -14.37
C THR A 91 10.84 8.79 -14.09
N GLY A 92 10.03 9.05 -15.12
CA GLY A 92 8.74 9.73 -14.99
C GLY A 92 7.60 8.89 -14.40
N VAL A 93 7.85 7.63 -14.01
CA VAL A 93 6.81 6.76 -13.44
C VAL A 93 6.27 7.36 -12.15
N VAL A 94 4.93 7.38 -12.07
CA VAL A 94 4.16 8.02 -11.01
C VAL A 94 3.49 6.92 -10.18
N GLY A 95 4.28 6.16 -9.43
CA GLY A 95 3.80 5.24 -8.40
C GLY A 95 4.14 5.74 -7.00
N TYR A 96 3.50 5.15 -5.99
CA TYR A 96 3.64 5.54 -4.59
C TYR A 96 5.07 5.34 -4.09
N GLU A 97 5.64 4.14 -4.30
CA GLU A 97 7.04 3.84 -3.95
C GLU A 97 8.00 4.79 -4.67
N GLU A 98 7.80 5.04 -5.97
CA GLU A 98 8.66 5.94 -6.74
C GLU A 98 8.62 7.38 -6.22
N ARG A 99 7.43 7.89 -5.87
CA ARG A 99 7.26 9.21 -5.25
C ARG A 99 7.98 9.27 -3.90
N LEU A 100 7.83 8.23 -3.07
CA LEU A 100 8.46 8.15 -1.76
C LEU A 100 10.00 8.10 -1.87
N CYS A 101 10.55 7.31 -2.79
CA CYS A 101 11.98 7.25 -3.07
C CYS A 101 12.56 8.60 -3.55
N ARG A 102 11.79 9.39 -4.32
CA ARG A 102 12.21 10.73 -4.77
C ARG A 102 12.27 11.77 -3.65
N ARG A 103 11.58 11.55 -2.52
CA ARG A 103 11.49 12.52 -1.41
C ARG A 103 12.12 12.04 -0.11
N SER A 104 12.69 10.83 -0.10
CA SER A 104 13.22 10.20 1.10
C SER A 104 14.46 9.34 0.82
N SER A 105 15.05 8.79 1.89
CA SER A 105 16.15 7.83 1.80
C SER A 105 15.71 6.39 1.54
N LEU A 106 14.42 6.13 1.26
CA LEU A 106 13.87 4.76 1.13
C LEU A 106 14.64 3.92 0.12
N PHE A 107 15.00 4.47 -1.05
CA PHE A 107 15.77 3.72 -2.04
C PHE A 107 17.11 3.22 -1.47
N ALA A 108 17.77 4.04 -0.64
CA ALA A 108 19.03 3.69 -0.04
C ALA A 108 18.89 2.58 1.01
N THR A 109 17.84 2.60 1.83
CA THR A 109 17.57 1.53 2.81
C THR A 109 17.23 0.22 2.11
N LEU A 110 16.30 0.25 1.14
CA LEU A 110 15.88 -0.93 0.36
C LEU A 110 17.06 -1.60 -0.36
N SER A 111 18.02 -0.81 -0.85
CA SER A 111 19.20 -1.28 -1.56
C SER A 111 20.34 -1.77 -0.65
N THR A 112 20.18 -1.72 0.67
CA THR A 112 21.26 -2.02 1.62
C THR A 112 20.75 -2.96 2.71
N PRO A 113 21.04 -4.27 2.62
CA PRO A 113 20.73 -5.21 3.69
C PRO A 113 21.40 -4.80 5.01
N GLY A 114 20.71 -5.00 6.12
CA GLY A 114 21.23 -4.77 7.46
C GLY A 114 22.42 -5.68 7.79
N PRO A 115 23.28 -5.31 8.75
CA PRO A 115 24.50 -6.06 9.10
C PRO A 115 24.26 -7.53 9.47
N GLU A 116 23.10 -7.85 10.05
CA GLU A 116 22.70 -9.20 10.46
C GLU A 116 21.94 -9.96 9.35
N SER A 117 21.83 -9.37 8.16
CA SER A 117 21.09 -9.99 7.05
C SER A 117 21.88 -11.17 6.49
N LEU A 118 21.24 -12.32 6.42
CA LEU A 118 21.85 -13.54 5.87
C LEU A 118 22.02 -13.48 4.34
N LEU A 119 21.24 -12.61 3.68
CA LEU A 119 21.25 -12.44 2.23
C LEU A 119 22.02 -11.19 1.83
N PRO A 120 22.76 -11.23 0.71
CA PRO A 120 23.53 -10.09 0.22
C PRO A 120 22.67 -8.99 -0.42
N ALA A 121 21.37 -9.25 -0.61
CA ALA A 121 20.41 -8.30 -1.18
C ALA A 121 19.01 -8.54 -0.59
N ASN A 122 18.20 -7.47 -0.53
CA ASN A 122 16.80 -7.55 -0.10
C ASN A 122 15.83 -7.89 -1.26
N TYR A 123 16.33 -7.89 -2.50
CA TYR A 123 15.52 -8.08 -3.71
C TYR A 123 16.01 -9.30 -4.51
N PRO A 124 15.10 -10.00 -5.23
CA PRO A 124 13.65 -9.75 -5.31
C PRO A 124 12.91 -10.09 -4.01
N ILE A 125 11.83 -9.36 -3.73
CA ILE A 125 10.97 -9.63 -2.55
C ILE A 125 10.10 -10.86 -2.87
N PRO A 126 10.09 -11.90 -2.01
CA PRO A 126 9.18 -13.03 -2.18
C PRO A 126 7.70 -12.60 -2.18
N SER A 127 6.82 -13.42 -2.76
CA SER A 127 5.41 -13.05 -2.93
C SER A 127 4.73 -12.66 -1.61
N GLU A 128 4.93 -13.41 -0.54
CA GLU A 128 4.39 -13.08 0.79
C GLU A 128 5.45 -12.44 1.71
N GLY A 129 6.60 -12.06 1.13
CA GLY A 129 7.72 -11.43 1.83
C GLY A 129 7.54 -9.93 2.02
N GLY A 130 8.47 -9.34 2.77
CA GLY A 130 8.45 -7.92 3.10
C GLY A 130 9.79 -7.39 3.57
N ILE A 131 10.01 -6.09 3.43
CA ILE A 131 11.22 -5.42 3.91
C ILE A 131 10.85 -4.41 5.00
N TYR A 132 11.55 -4.44 6.12
CA TYR A 132 11.47 -3.41 7.16
C TYR A 132 12.66 -2.44 7.07
N SER A 133 12.38 -1.17 6.79
CA SER A 133 13.34 -0.07 6.87
C SER A 133 13.05 0.76 8.10
N GLU A 134 13.90 0.67 9.13
CA GLU A 134 13.63 1.35 10.39
C GLU A 134 13.71 2.87 10.27
N CYS A 135 14.72 3.41 9.58
CA CYS A 135 15.01 4.84 9.54
C CYS A 135 14.99 5.41 8.11
N VAL A 136 13.81 5.68 7.58
CA VAL A 136 13.65 6.36 6.29
C VAL A 136 13.56 7.86 6.51
N VAL A 137 14.58 8.60 6.09
CA VAL A 137 14.66 10.06 6.23
C VAL A 137 13.91 10.73 5.09
N VAL A 138 12.89 11.52 5.41
CA VAL A 138 12.11 12.36 4.50
C VAL A 138 12.67 13.79 4.52
N PHE A 139 13.12 14.26 3.36
CA PHE A 139 13.77 15.58 3.19
C PHE A 139 13.03 16.50 2.22
N ARG A 140 11.95 16.02 1.61
CA ARG A 140 11.04 16.83 0.78
C ARG A 140 9.58 16.65 1.19
N GLY A 141 8.83 17.72 1.01
CA GLY A 141 7.38 17.76 1.07
C GLY A 141 6.71 16.92 -0.03
N PRO A 142 5.37 16.98 -0.12
CA PRO A 142 4.60 16.13 -1.02
C PRO A 142 5.00 16.24 -2.50
N HIS A 143 4.62 15.23 -3.28
CA HIS A 143 5.06 15.03 -4.67
C HIS A 143 4.53 16.10 -5.64
N ASP A 144 3.57 16.92 -5.20
CA ASP A 144 2.98 18.01 -5.98
C ASP A 144 3.99 19.14 -6.25
N GLN A 145 4.89 19.39 -5.30
CA GLN A 145 5.85 20.50 -5.32
C GLN A 145 7.28 20.08 -4.97
N TYR A 146 7.49 18.93 -4.31
CA TYR A 146 8.80 18.45 -3.86
C TYR A 146 9.62 19.52 -3.10
N LYS A 147 8.93 20.39 -2.35
CA LYS A 147 9.53 21.46 -1.55
C LYS A 147 10.56 20.87 -0.59
N LYS A 148 11.75 21.47 -0.53
CA LYS A 148 12.77 21.09 0.46
C LYS A 148 12.23 21.41 1.85
N LEU A 149 12.39 20.47 2.79
CA LEU A 149 11.99 20.69 4.17
C LEU A 149 13.13 21.34 4.94
N ASP A 150 12.80 22.32 5.78
CA ASP A 150 13.77 22.97 6.68
C ASP A 150 14.28 22.01 7.75
N ARG A 151 13.39 21.12 8.21
CA ARG A 151 13.70 20.04 9.15
C ARG A 151 13.34 18.70 8.54
N TRP A 152 14.33 17.80 8.46
CA TRP A 152 14.09 16.43 8.02
C TRP A 152 13.50 15.63 9.16
N LYS A 153 12.60 14.72 8.82
CA LYS A 153 11.99 13.75 9.74
C LYS A 153 12.31 12.35 9.24
N ASP A 154 12.38 11.38 10.12
CA ASP A 154 12.49 9.98 9.73
C ASP A 154 11.30 9.16 10.23
N LEU A 155 10.94 8.14 9.47
CA LEU A 155 9.87 7.20 9.82
C LEU A 155 10.26 5.75 9.45
N PRO A 156 9.69 4.75 10.15
CA PRO A 156 9.76 3.37 9.73
C PRO A 156 8.91 3.13 8.47
N VAL A 157 9.37 2.25 7.59
CA VAL A 157 8.63 1.84 6.39
C VAL A 157 8.64 0.33 6.27
N VAL A 158 7.46 -0.26 6.09
CA VAL A 158 7.24 -1.68 5.79
C VAL A 158 6.88 -1.78 4.31
N SER A 159 7.81 -2.27 3.50
CA SER A 159 7.65 -2.41 2.06
C SER A 159 7.17 -3.83 1.71
N ILE A 160 5.92 -3.95 1.26
CA ILE A 160 5.31 -5.22 0.83
C ILE A 160 4.83 -5.08 -0.63
N PRO A 161 5.10 -6.07 -1.51
CA PRO A 161 4.55 -6.06 -2.85
C PRO A 161 3.07 -6.45 -2.86
N PRO A 162 2.13 -5.58 -3.30
CA PRO A 162 0.72 -5.95 -3.45
C PRO A 162 0.54 -6.98 -4.57
N ALA A 163 -0.62 -7.65 -4.61
CA ALA A 163 -1.01 -8.41 -5.79
C ALA A 163 -1.21 -7.45 -6.98
N ARG A 164 -0.67 -7.80 -8.14
CA ARG A 164 -0.73 -6.99 -9.36
C ARG A 164 -1.66 -7.65 -10.36
N TRP A 165 -2.68 -6.91 -10.78
CA TRP A 165 -3.69 -7.34 -11.76
C TRP A 165 -4.29 -8.70 -11.43
N PRO A 166 -4.83 -8.87 -10.20
CA PRO A 166 -5.45 -10.13 -9.83
C PRO A 166 -6.61 -10.47 -10.76
N LYS A 167 -6.91 -11.75 -10.91
CA LYS A 167 -8.05 -12.19 -11.71
C LYS A 167 -9.35 -11.89 -10.95
N LEU A 168 -10.23 -11.14 -11.58
CA LEU A 168 -11.50 -10.73 -10.99
C LEU A 168 -12.69 -11.49 -11.59
N ASN A 169 -13.81 -11.46 -10.88
CA ASN A 169 -15.09 -11.90 -11.44
C ASN A 169 -15.49 -11.03 -12.66
N GLN A 170 -16.54 -11.43 -13.37
CA GLN A 170 -17.00 -10.74 -14.58
C GLN A 170 -17.36 -9.26 -14.34
N MET A 171 -17.77 -8.91 -13.12
CA MET A 171 -18.12 -7.54 -12.74
C MET A 171 -16.93 -6.70 -12.28
N GLY A 172 -15.74 -7.30 -12.10
CA GLY A 172 -14.58 -6.61 -11.54
C GLY A 172 -14.70 -6.22 -10.07
N THR A 173 -15.68 -6.77 -9.35
CA THR A 173 -16.02 -6.38 -7.96
C THR A 173 -15.41 -7.29 -6.91
N LYS A 174 -15.01 -8.51 -7.31
CA LYS A 174 -14.40 -9.50 -6.41
C LYS A 174 -13.25 -10.25 -7.06
N TYR A 175 -12.33 -10.77 -6.26
CA TYR A 175 -11.36 -11.78 -6.66
C TYR A 175 -12.10 -12.99 -7.23
N ALA A 176 -11.60 -13.54 -8.33
CA ALA A 176 -12.24 -14.66 -9.01
C ALA A 176 -12.08 -15.97 -8.24
N PHE A 177 -10.99 -16.11 -7.48
CA PHE A 177 -10.60 -17.36 -6.83
C PHE A 177 -10.26 -17.14 -5.35
N PRO A 178 -10.64 -18.07 -4.46
CA PRO A 178 -10.28 -18.02 -3.05
C PRO A 178 -8.76 -17.92 -2.82
N LEU A 179 -7.97 -18.69 -3.57
CA LEU A 179 -6.51 -18.70 -3.43
C LEU A 179 -5.87 -17.31 -3.67
N GLU A 180 -6.42 -16.54 -4.60
CA GLU A 180 -5.91 -15.19 -4.89
C GLU A 180 -6.32 -14.19 -3.82
N ARG A 181 -7.57 -14.30 -3.33
CA ARG A 181 -8.04 -13.54 -2.17
C ARG A 181 -7.19 -13.83 -0.92
N ASP A 182 -6.88 -15.10 -0.68
CA ASP A 182 -6.06 -15.55 0.45
C ASP A 182 -4.62 -15.05 0.34
N LEU A 183 -4.05 -15.04 -0.87
CA LEU A 183 -2.73 -14.45 -1.11
C LEU A 183 -2.70 -12.95 -0.76
N VAL A 184 -3.72 -12.19 -1.16
CA VAL A 184 -3.82 -10.77 -0.78
C VAL A 184 -3.96 -10.61 0.73
N LYS A 185 -4.82 -11.42 1.36
CA LYS A 185 -4.98 -11.44 2.80
C LYS A 185 -3.66 -11.75 3.52
N ASN A 186 -2.89 -12.72 3.04
CA ASN A 186 -1.59 -13.06 3.61
C ASN A 186 -0.57 -11.94 3.48
N LYS A 187 -0.55 -11.20 2.37
CA LYS A 187 0.29 -9.99 2.22
C LYS A 187 -0.07 -8.91 3.24
N ILE A 188 -1.36 -8.69 3.49
CA ILE A 188 -1.85 -7.77 4.54
C ILE A 188 -1.36 -8.23 5.93
N ARG A 189 -1.57 -9.51 6.24
CA ARG A 189 -1.13 -10.12 7.50
C ARG A 189 0.38 -10.00 7.68
N ALA A 190 1.16 -10.26 6.63
CA ALA A 190 2.61 -10.15 6.63
C ALA A 190 3.07 -8.72 6.96
N ALA A 191 2.47 -7.71 6.35
CA ALA A 191 2.75 -6.30 6.62
C ALA A 191 2.55 -5.95 8.10
N LEU A 192 1.37 -6.32 8.63
CA LEU A 192 0.98 -6.02 10.00
C LEU A 192 1.80 -6.83 11.02
N ARG A 193 2.16 -8.08 10.72
CA ARG A 193 3.05 -8.88 11.58
C ARG A 193 4.42 -8.24 11.74
N ILE A 194 5.00 -7.72 10.65
CA ILE A 194 6.27 -6.98 10.73
C ILE A 194 6.11 -5.74 11.62
N CYS A 195 5.01 -5.00 11.47
CA CYS A 195 4.75 -3.84 12.34
C CYS A 195 4.71 -4.24 13.84
N VAL A 196 3.93 -5.28 14.18
CA VAL A 196 3.81 -5.76 15.56
C VAL A 196 5.13 -6.30 16.10
N TYR A 197 5.91 -7.00 15.28
CA TYR A 197 7.22 -7.52 15.66
C TYR A 197 8.19 -6.42 16.11
N TYR A 198 8.14 -5.25 15.46
CA TYR A 198 8.92 -4.08 15.85
C TYR A 198 8.22 -3.20 16.90
N GLY A 199 7.14 -3.67 17.51
CA GLY A 199 6.46 -3.00 18.63
C GLY A 199 5.56 -1.83 18.22
N HIS A 200 5.21 -1.71 16.94
CA HIS A 200 4.32 -0.65 16.47
C HIS A 200 2.86 -0.97 16.79
N THR A 201 2.19 -0.09 17.53
CA THR A 201 0.74 -0.18 17.80
C THR A 201 -0.08 0.80 16.97
N SER A 202 0.57 1.62 16.15
CA SER A 202 -0.07 2.52 15.18
C SER A 202 0.47 2.22 13.80
N VAL A 203 -0.34 2.40 12.75
CA VAL A 203 0.13 2.19 11.37
C VAL A 203 -0.56 3.11 10.37
N VAL A 204 0.23 3.60 9.40
CA VAL A 204 -0.26 4.30 8.22
C VAL A 204 -0.18 3.37 7.01
N ILE A 205 -1.24 3.29 6.23
CA ILE A 205 -1.34 2.45 5.05
C ILE A 205 -1.55 3.36 3.84
N GLY A 206 -0.67 3.27 2.84
CA GLY A 206 -0.83 3.97 1.57
C GLY A 206 -1.91 3.34 0.68
N ASP A 207 -1.84 3.58 -0.62
CA ASP A 207 -2.71 3.01 -1.66
C ASP A 207 -2.40 1.53 -1.99
N PHE A 208 -2.23 0.71 -0.94
CA PHE A 208 -1.79 -0.68 -1.04
C PHE A 208 -2.71 -1.50 -1.96
N GLY A 209 -2.23 -1.85 -3.15
CA GLY A 209 -2.97 -2.67 -4.11
C GLY A 209 -3.99 -1.92 -4.97
N LEU A 210 -4.10 -0.59 -4.83
CA LEU A 210 -5.07 0.24 -5.54
C LEU A 210 -4.45 0.95 -6.76
N GLY A 211 -5.26 1.64 -7.54
CA GLY A 211 -4.84 2.48 -8.64
C GLY A 211 -4.39 1.73 -9.90
N ASN A 212 -3.71 2.47 -10.77
CA ASN A 212 -3.34 2.04 -12.12
C ASN A 212 -2.41 0.82 -12.18
N GLY A 213 -1.51 0.68 -11.20
CA GLY A 213 -0.47 -0.35 -11.19
C GLY A 213 -0.94 -1.73 -10.74
N TYR A 214 -2.04 -1.79 -9.97
CA TYR A 214 -2.38 -2.96 -9.16
C TYR A 214 -3.76 -3.56 -9.41
N ARG A 215 -4.83 -2.75 -9.55
CA ARG A 215 -6.17 -3.24 -9.97
C ARG A 215 -6.81 -4.30 -9.04
N ASN A 216 -6.58 -4.21 -7.74
CA ASN A 216 -7.37 -4.99 -6.78
C ASN A 216 -8.80 -4.42 -6.70
N PRO A 217 -9.83 -5.26 -6.42
CA PRO A 217 -11.21 -4.79 -6.25
C PRO A 217 -11.31 -3.96 -4.96
N PRO A 218 -11.53 -2.64 -5.03
CA PRO A 218 -11.32 -1.74 -3.87
C PRO A 218 -12.24 -2.06 -2.68
N GLN A 219 -13.50 -2.40 -2.92
CA GLN A 219 -14.46 -2.77 -1.88
C GLN A 219 -14.00 -4.03 -1.13
N GLU A 220 -13.71 -5.11 -1.84
CA GLU A 220 -13.29 -6.36 -1.22
C GLU A 220 -11.90 -6.25 -0.57
N LEU A 221 -11.01 -5.40 -1.11
CA LEU A 221 -9.73 -5.11 -0.49
C LEU A 221 -9.87 -4.36 0.84
N ALA A 222 -10.75 -3.36 0.91
CA ALA A 222 -11.06 -2.66 2.16
C ALA A 222 -11.66 -3.63 3.19
N GLU A 223 -12.55 -4.52 2.74
CA GLU A 223 -13.13 -5.58 3.58
C GLU A 223 -12.07 -6.58 4.07
N LEU A 224 -11.06 -6.92 3.26
CA LEU A 224 -9.93 -7.76 3.69
C LEU A 224 -9.08 -7.08 4.79
N TRP A 225 -8.79 -5.79 4.66
CA TRP A 225 -8.12 -5.04 5.73
C TRP A 225 -8.95 -5.05 7.02
N ARG A 226 -10.24 -4.75 6.93
CA ARG A 226 -11.19 -4.80 8.06
C ARG A 226 -11.23 -6.19 8.68
N GLU A 227 -11.28 -7.24 7.86
CA GLU A 227 -11.26 -8.62 8.32
C GLU A 227 -9.99 -8.92 9.11
N VAL A 228 -8.81 -8.53 8.61
CA VAL A 228 -7.56 -8.79 9.34
C VAL A 228 -7.51 -8.02 10.66
N PHE A 229 -7.89 -6.75 10.70
CA PHE A 229 -7.85 -5.95 11.93
C PHE A 229 -8.82 -6.43 13.02
N LEU A 230 -10.03 -6.86 12.64
CA LEU A 230 -11.07 -7.22 13.60
C LEU A 230 -10.99 -8.68 14.04
N TYR A 231 -10.55 -9.56 13.15
CA TYR A 231 -10.89 -10.97 13.24
C TYR A 231 -9.69 -11.92 13.17
N ASP A 232 -8.52 -11.46 12.72
CA ASP A 232 -7.32 -12.30 12.71
C ASP A 232 -6.89 -12.64 14.14
N PRO A 233 -6.70 -13.92 14.49
CA PRO A 233 -6.41 -14.33 15.87
C PRO A 233 -5.08 -13.80 16.40
N ASP A 234 -4.11 -13.53 15.52
CA ASP A 234 -2.77 -13.11 15.91
C ASP A 234 -2.62 -11.58 15.92
N LEU A 235 -3.43 -10.88 15.12
CA LEU A 235 -3.34 -9.43 14.89
C LEU A 235 -4.47 -8.61 15.55
N ARG A 236 -5.62 -9.20 15.87
CA ARG A 236 -6.73 -8.46 16.49
C ARG A 236 -6.29 -7.84 17.82
N GLY A 237 -6.62 -6.58 18.02
CA GLY A 237 -6.26 -5.81 19.22
C GLY A 237 -4.78 -5.43 19.33
N ARG A 238 -3.93 -5.68 18.31
CA ARG A 238 -2.50 -5.29 18.34
C ARG A 238 -2.26 -3.82 17.93
N PHE A 239 -3.26 -3.16 17.37
CA PHE A 239 -3.18 -1.78 16.91
C PHE A 239 -4.20 -0.91 17.62
N ASP A 240 -3.75 0.24 18.11
CA ASP A 240 -4.58 1.28 18.71
C ASP A 240 -5.15 2.21 17.64
N TYR A 241 -4.34 2.53 16.62
CA TYR A 241 -4.67 3.51 15.60
C TYR A 241 -4.23 3.05 14.20
N VAL A 242 -5.13 3.19 13.23
CA VAL A 242 -4.89 2.87 11.82
C VAL A 242 -5.35 4.03 10.96
N ALA A 243 -4.55 4.44 9.98
CA ALA A 243 -4.99 5.41 8.99
C ALA A 243 -4.70 4.94 7.56
N PHE A 244 -5.65 5.19 6.67
CA PHE A 244 -5.49 4.98 5.23
C PHE A 244 -5.23 6.33 4.55
N CYS A 245 -4.12 6.42 3.83
CA CYS A 245 -3.68 7.63 3.15
C CYS A 245 -3.85 7.51 1.64
N PHE A 246 -4.63 8.41 1.06
CA PHE A 246 -4.87 8.49 -0.38
C PHE A 246 -4.20 9.73 -0.95
N GLU A 247 -3.17 9.55 -1.79
CA GLU A 247 -2.48 10.68 -2.42
C GLU A 247 -3.37 11.45 -3.41
N ASP A 248 -4.33 10.76 -4.04
CA ASP A 248 -5.35 11.34 -4.90
C ASP A 248 -6.73 10.85 -4.44
N ALA A 249 -7.47 11.72 -3.75
CA ALA A 249 -8.80 11.42 -3.22
C ALA A 249 -9.85 11.15 -4.33
N LEU A 250 -9.55 11.53 -5.58
CA LEU A 250 -10.44 11.31 -6.73
C LEU A 250 -10.09 10.03 -7.51
N GLN A 251 -9.00 9.34 -7.15
CA GLN A 251 -8.66 8.08 -7.78
C GLN A 251 -9.77 7.05 -7.54
N SER A 252 -10.19 6.35 -8.60
CA SER A 252 -11.14 5.25 -8.51
C SER A 252 -10.58 4.02 -9.22
N THR A 253 -10.11 3.05 -8.44
CA THR A 253 -9.63 1.76 -8.97
C THR A 253 -10.76 0.99 -9.64
N ALA A 254 -11.97 1.05 -9.07
CA ALA A 254 -13.17 0.44 -9.65
C ALA A 254 -13.46 0.98 -11.06
N LYS A 255 -13.39 2.30 -11.26
CA LYS A 255 -13.56 2.89 -12.59
C LYS A 255 -12.52 2.37 -13.58
N LEU A 256 -11.27 2.32 -13.14
CA LEU A 256 -10.18 1.85 -13.99
C LEU A 256 -10.30 0.35 -14.36
N ILE A 257 -10.86 -0.48 -13.47
CA ILE A 257 -11.18 -1.90 -13.74
C ILE A 257 -12.32 -1.99 -14.77
N LEU A 258 -13.40 -1.22 -14.57
CA LEU A 258 -14.55 -1.21 -15.49
C LEU A 258 -14.15 -0.74 -16.90
N ASP A 259 -13.31 0.29 -17.00
CA ASP A 259 -12.79 0.78 -18.27
C ASP A 259 -11.97 -0.30 -19.00
N ASP A 260 -11.18 -1.11 -18.27
CA ASP A 260 -10.42 -2.22 -18.84
C ASP A 260 -11.33 -3.36 -19.33
N ILE A 261 -12.35 -3.73 -18.54
CA ILE A 261 -13.36 -4.72 -18.93
C ILE A 261 -14.09 -4.27 -20.20
N ALA A 262 -14.52 -3.01 -20.27
CA ALA A 262 -15.22 -2.46 -21.42
C ALA A 262 -14.33 -2.42 -22.68
N LYS A 263 -13.03 -2.09 -22.53
CA LYS A 263 -12.06 -2.14 -23.63
C LYS A 263 -11.90 -3.57 -24.18
N LYS A 264 -11.77 -4.56 -23.28
CA LYS A 264 -11.65 -5.98 -23.66
C LYS A 264 -12.89 -6.49 -24.39
N ALA A 265 -14.09 -6.14 -23.92
CA ALA A 265 -15.35 -6.50 -24.58
C ALA A 265 -15.44 -5.93 -26.02
N LYS A 266 -15.02 -4.68 -26.24
CA LYS A 266 -14.98 -4.07 -27.57
C LYS A 266 -13.97 -4.74 -28.51
N SER A 267 -12.80 -5.14 -28.00
CA SER A 267 -11.79 -5.86 -28.78
C SER A 267 -12.17 -7.31 -29.10
N GLY A 268 -13.06 -7.92 -28.32
CA GLY A 268 -13.55 -9.29 -28.55
C GLY A 268 -14.51 -9.43 -29.74
N HIS A 269 -15.08 -8.33 -30.23
CA HIS A 269 -15.97 -8.31 -31.39
C HIS A 269 -15.28 -7.98 -32.72
N SER A 270 -13.98 -7.69 -32.73
CA SER A 270 -13.27 -7.28 -33.95
C SER A 270 -12.48 -8.40 -34.63
N HIS A 271 -12.79 -9.68 -34.38
CA HIS A 271 -12.09 -10.80 -35.02
C HIS A 271 -12.72 -11.32 -36.31
N ASP A 272 -13.73 -10.63 -36.85
CA ASP A 272 -14.25 -10.90 -38.20
C ASP A 272 -14.47 -9.60 -39.00
N SER A 273 -13.37 -9.00 -39.47
CA SER A 273 -13.28 -8.28 -40.75
C SER A 273 -11.91 -7.61 -40.89
N LYS A 274 -11.17 -8.01 -41.93
CA LYS A 274 -9.97 -7.31 -42.42
C LYS A 274 -10.34 -5.90 -42.89
N SER A 275 -9.69 -4.87 -42.37
CA SER A 275 -9.11 -3.80 -43.21
C SER A 275 -8.13 -2.93 -42.42
N LYS A 276 -7.01 -2.59 -43.08
CA LYS A 276 -5.97 -1.67 -42.61
C LYS A 276 -6.51 -0.24 -42.58
N SER A 277 -6.27 0.49 -41.50
CA SER A 277 -5.82 1.89 -41.58
C SER A 277 -5.18 2.35 -40.26
N LYS A 278 -4.04 3.03 -40.38
CA LYS A 278 -3.38 3.77 -39.29
C LYS A 278 -4.17 5.05 -39.03
N SER A 279 -4.40 5.40 -37.77
CA SER A 279 -4.48 6.80 -37.35
C SER A 279 -4.12 6.94 -35.88
N HIS A 280 -3.21 7.87 -35.60
CA HIS A 280 -2.98 8.42 -34.28
C HIS A 280 -4.14 9.38 -33.97
N SER A 281 -4.81 9.18 -32.84
CA SER A 281 -5.54 10.27 -32.18
C SER A 281 -5.57 10.03 -30.67
N SER A 282 -4.92 10.94 -29.96
CA SER A 282 -5.16 11.22 -28.55
C SER A 282 -6.55 11.85 -28.43
N ALA A 283 -7.54 11.07 -28.02
CA ALA A 283 -8.88 11.56 -27.72
C ALA A 283 -9.14 11.48 -26.22
N SER A 284 -9.07 12.63 -25.57
CA SER A 284 -9.71 12.90 -24.30
C SER A 284 -11.22 12.78 -24.48
N SER A 285 -11.83 11.69 -24.02
CA SER A 285 -13.28 11.53 -24.02
C SER A 285 -13.83 11.84 -22.63
N SER A 286 -14.27 13.08 -22.47
CA SER A 286 -15.33 13.42 -21.52
C SER A 286 -16.63 12.77 -22.00
N SER A 287 -17.18 11.82 -21.23
CA SER A 287 -18.52 11.29 -21.47
C SER A 287 -19.35 11.33 -20.20
N ALA A 288 -20.51 11.96 -20.36
CA ALA A 288 -21.57 12.20 -19.39
C ALA A 288 -22.25 10.91 -18.89
N GLY A 289 -22.83 10.99 -17.68
CA GLY A 289 -24.09 10.33 -17.34
C GLY A 289 -24.08 8.84 -16.96
N GLY A 290 -22.96 8.27 -16.54
CA GLY A 290 -22.93 6.95 -15.88
C GLY A 290 -23.14 7.07 -14.36
N PRO A 291 -23.53 5.99 -13.65
CA PRO A 291 -23.48 5.99 -12.19
C PRO A 291 -22.08 6.40 -11.74
N THR A 292 -22.02 7.34 -10.80
CA THR A 292 -20.76 7.83 -10.23
C THR A 292 -20.07 6.67 -9.51
N VAL A 293 -19.02 6.13 -10.12
CA VAL A 293 -18.21 5.09 -9.48
C VAL A 293 -17.44 5.75 -8.35
N PRO A 294 -17.57 5.27 -7.10
CA PRO A 294 -16.95 5.92 -5.96
C PRO A 294 -15.42 5.89 -6.06
N SER A 295 -14.78 6.86 -5.43
CA SER A 295 -13.33 6.89 -5.29
C SER A 295 -12.87 5.82 -4.30
N ASP A 296 -11.58 5.48 -4.36
CA ASP A 296 -10.96 4.56 -3.42
C ASP A 296 -11.09 5.10 -1.97
N PHE A 297 -10.95 6.43 -1.81
CA PHE A 297 -11.14 7.11 -0.53
C PHE A 297 -12.58 6.94 -0.01
N GLU A 298 -13.60 7.21 -0.83
CA GLU A 298 -15.01 7.08 -0.43
C GLU A 298 -15.36 5.65 -0.01
N ILE A 299 -14.83 4.65 -0.72
CA ILE A 299 -15.01 3.23 -0.39
C ILE A 299 -14.42 2.92 0.99
N PHE A 300 -13.16 3.31 1.24
CA PHE A 300 -12.52 3.02 2.53
C PHE A 300 -13.19 3.82 3.67
N GLN A 301 -13.54 5.08 3.44
CA GLN A 301 -14.27 5.88 4.41
C GLN A 301 -15.60 5.24 4.81
N HIS A 302 -16.31 4.61 3.86
CA HIS A 302 -17.54 3.89 4.14
C HIS A 302 -17.28 2.59 4.93
N VAL A 303 -16.33 1.75 4.47
CA VAL A 303 -16.03 0.43 5.08
C VAL A 303 -15.52 0.56 6.52
N PHE A 304 -14.76 1.62 6.82
CA PHE A 304 -14.20 1.91 8.13
C PHE A 304 -14.99 2.97 8.91
N ASN A 305 -16.20 3.32 8.46
CA ASN A 305 -17.08 4.19 9.23
C ASN A 305 -17.39 3.55 10.59
N PRO A 306 -17.36 4.30 11.71
CA PRO A 306 -17.63 3.74 13.04
C PRO A 306 -18.98 3.00 13.15
N SER A 307 -20.02 3.47 12.47
CA SER A 307 -21.35 2.84 12.48
C SER A 307 -21.33 1.50 11.76
N GLU A 308 -20.68 1.44 10.59
CA GLU A 308 -20.51 0.21 9.80
C GLU A 308 -19.66 -0.82 10.55
N LEU A 309 -18.61 -0.37 11.26
CA LEU A 309 -17.78 -1.23 12.10
C LEU A 309 -18.59 -1.83 13.26
N GLN A 310 -19.39 -1.00 13.95
CA GLN A 310 -20.28 -1.47 15.02
C GLN A 310 -21.31 -2.48 14.50
N ASP A 311 -21.93 -2.21 13.36
CA ASP A 311 -22.89 -3.11 12.72
C ASP A 311 -22.24 -4.47 12.38
N VAL A 312 -21.06 -4.46 11.78
CA VAL A 312 -20.30 -5.68 11.44
C VAL A 312 -19.91 -6.47 12.69
N MET A 313 -19.49 -5.79 13.75
CA MET A 313 -19.12 -6.44 15.02
C MET A 313 -20.33 -6.98 15.80
N SER A 314 -21.52 -6.40 15.62
CA SER A 314 -22.75 -6.84 16.27
C SER A 314 -23.37 -8.09 15.63
N ARG A 315 -23.02 -8.36 14.37
CA ARG A 315 -23.48 -9.55 13.66
C ARG A 315 -22.74 -10.79 14.18
N PRO A 316 -23.39 -11.98 14.20
CA PRO A 316 -22.70 -13.22 14.48
C PRO A 316 -21.51 -13.37 13.54
N ASP A 317 -20.33 -13.70 14.08
CA ASP A 317 -19.12 -13.83 13.29
C ASP A 317 -19.37 -14.85 12.17
N PRO A 318 -19.35 -14.43 10.89
CA PRO A 318 -19.71 -15.28 9.76
C PRO A 318 -18.77 -16.48 9.60
N ARG A 319 -17.61 -16.48 10.28
CA ARG A 319 -16.67 -17.60 10.31
C ARG A 319 -17.07 -18.69 11.31
N TYR A 320 -17.91 -18.35 12.29
CA TYR A 320 -18.47 -19.27 13.28
C TYR A 320 -19.96 -19.50 12.99
N GLY A 321 -20.28 -19.97 11.79
CA GLY A 321 -21.61 -20.47 11.46
C GLY A 321 -21.94 -21.75 12.25
N ILE A 322 -23.24 -22.00 12.47
CA ILE A 322 -23.83 -23.14 13.21
C ILE A 322 -23.30 -24.51 12.72
N SER A 323 -22.73 -24.60 11.52
CA SER A 323 -22.10 -25.81 11.00
C SER A 323 -20.85 -26.29 11.77
N MET A 324 -20.25 -25.45 12.62
CA MET A 324 -19.14 -25.85 13.51
C MET A 324 -19.61 -26.41 14.86
N LEU A 325 -20.90 -26.28 15.22
CA LEU A 325 -21.47 -26.80 16.47
C LEU A 325 -22.00 -28.24 16.34
N THR A 326 -21.96 -28.83 15.14
CA THR A 326 -22.49 -30.16 14.85
C THR A 326 -21.44 -31.13 14.32
N SER A 327 -20.15 -30.93 14.62
CA SER A 327 -19.07 -31.88 14.28
C SER A 327 -18.52 -32.57 15.51
#